data_AF-A0A9D1HVF9-F1
#
_entry.id   AF-A0A9D1HVF9-F1
#
_cell.length_a   1.000
_cell.length_b   1.000
_cell.length_c   1.000
_cell.angle_alpha   90.00
_cell.angle_beta   90.00
_cell.angle_gamma   90.00
#
_symmetry.space_group_name_H-M   'P 1'
#
loop_
_entity.id
_entity.type
_entity.pdbx_description
1 polymer ?
#
loop_
_entity_poly.entity_id
_entity_poly.type
_entity_poly.pdbx_seq_one_letter_code
_entity_poly.pdbx_strand_id
1 'polypeptide(L)'
;MKKRKLRKLAIICILVLILIVIFMLFFNPFLHLSLKGKKIITVEVNESFKDPLVNATFFGKDVSDDVSKTKIKTDKIGRYTVEYKLKKGWTVKKVKRTVEVVDTTKPEIALVGNTTVSLKVGESYVEPGFTATDNYDGDLTDKVKVKENVDTSKKGEYKVTYTVEDSSHNKSSLERTVIVENQSKEGSGGYSNIEMGPKYIDGILIVNKQYALPKSYGNGVDPTAQSALSSLQAGAKAAGFSMPLLSGYRSYQTQVNLYQRYVNRDGQAMADTYSARAGHSEHQTGLAFDVGSIDDNYGTTPAGKWLVQHCAEYGFILRYPKGKEYITGYQYEPWHIRYVGKKVAKEIMNKGITLEEYLGVA
;
A
#
# COMPACT_ATOMS: atom_id res chain seq x y z
N MET A 1 -36.49 87.19 7.17
CA MET A 1 -36.27 86.28 6.01
C MET A 1 -35.07 85.33 6.15
N LYS A 2 -33.90 85.80 6.62
CA LYS A 2 -32.63 85.03 6.74
C LYS A 2 -32.70 83.80 7.65
N LYS A 3 -33.29 83.91 8.85
CA LYS A 3 -33.44 82.79 9.82
C LYS A 3 -34.28 81.62 9.29
N ARG A 4 -35.32 81.90 8.49
CA ARG A 4 -36.22 80.88 7.92
C ARG A 4 -35.53 80.09 6.79
N LYS A 5 -34.67 80.74 6.00
CA LYS A 5 -33.80 80.09 5.00
C LYS A 5 -32.73 79.21 5.67
N LEU A 6 -32.11 79.70 6.74
CA LEU A 6 -31.10 78.94 7.51
C LEU A 6 -31.68 77.66 8.14
N ARG A 7 -32.88 77.74 8.71
CA ARG A 7 -33.61 76.56 9.24
C ARG A 7 -33.96 75.54 8.15
N LYS A 8 -34.44 75.98 6.98
CA LYS A 8 -34.71 75.09 5.84
C LYS A 8 -33.44 74.39 5.35
N LEU A 9 -32.33 75.12 5.26
CA LEU A 9 -31.03 74.54 4.87
C LEU A 9 -30.55 73.50 5.90
N ALA A 10 -30.64 73.81 7.20
CA ALA A 10 -30.29 72.86 8.26
C ALA A 10 -31.14 71.59 8.21
N ILE A 11 -32.46 71.71 7.97
CA ILE A 11 -33.35 70.55 7.82
C ILE A 11 -32.98 69.71 6.58
N ILE A 12 -32.69 70.34 5.44
CA ILE A 12 -32.24 69.63 4.23
C ILE A 12 -30.92 68.92 4.48
N CYS A 13 -29.94 69.57 5.12
CA CYS A 13 -28.67 68.94 5.48
C CYS A 13 -28.88 67.74 6.41
N ILE A 14 -29.73 67.84 7.42
CA ILE A 14 -30.09 66.73 8.31
C ILE A 14 -30.74 65.59 7.52
N LEU A 15 -31.69 65.89 6.65
CA LEU A 15 -32.35 64.87 5.81
C LEU A 15 -31.36 64.17 4.87
N VAL A 16 -30.43 64.90 4.25
CA VAL A 16 -29.37 64.33 3.41
C VAL A 16 -28.43 63.45 4.23
N LEU A 17 -28.05 63.89 5.44
CA LEU A 17 -27.18 63.12 6.33
C LEU A 17 -27.87 61.84 6.82
N ILE A 18 -29.17 61.92 7.13
CA ILE A 18 -30.01 60.75 7.42
C ILE A 18 -30.04 59.81 6.20
N LEU A 19 -30.21 60.34 4.99
CA LEU A 19 -30.24 59.55 3.74
C LEU A 19 -28.89 58.86 3.47
N ILE A 20 -27.76 59.54 3.73
CA ILE A 20 -26.41 58.97 3.63
C ILE A 20 -26.20 57.89 4.69
N VAL A 21 -26.65 58.12 5.93
CA VAL A 21 -26.56 57.11 7.00
C VAL A 21 -27.42 55.90 6.66
N ILE A 22 -28.66 56.10 6.19
CA ILE A 22 -29.54 55.04 5.68
C ILE A 22 -28.85 54.30 4.53
N PHE A 23 -28.30 55.01 3.56
CA PHE A 23 -27.58 54.41 2.43
C PHE A 23 -26.36 53.59 2.91
N MET A 24 -25.55 54.11 3.85
CA MET A 24 -24.43 53.39 4.44
C MET A 24 -24.87 52.18 5.27
N LEU A 25 -26.03 52.25 5.95
CA LEU A 25 -26.60 51.15 6.71
C LEU A 25 -27.10 50.01 5.80
N PHE A 26 -27.70 50.34 4.64
CA PHE A 26 -28.27 49.36 3.72
C PHE A 26 -27.30 48.82 2.66
N PHE A 27 -26.39 49.65 2.14
CA PHE A 27 -25.48 49.25 1.05
C PHE A 27 -24.07 48.86 1.53
N ASN A 28 -23.62 49.37 2.69
CA ASN A 28 -22.32 49.11 3.32
C ASN A 28 -21.19 48.77 2.32
N PRO A 29 -20.75 49.76 1.50
CA PRO A 29 -19.79 49.54 0.41
C PRO A 29 -18.40 49.14 0.92
N PHE A 30 -18.15 49.25 2.22
CA PHE A 30 -16.88 48.93 2.85
C PHE A 30 -16.78 47.47 3.31
N LEU A 31 -17.87 46.70 3.24
CA LEU A 31 -17.89 45.28 3.57
C LEU A 31 -17.72 44.45 2.30
N HIS A 32 -16.60 43.76 2.13
CA HIS A 32 -16.36 42.86 1.00
C HIS A 32 -16.22 41.41 1.48
N LEU A 33 -16.74 40.48 0.69
CA LEU A 33 -16.63 39.04 0.90
C LEU A 33 -16.55 38.35 -0.47
N SER A 34 -15.46 37.64 -0.74
CA SER A 34 -15.24 36.91 -1.99
C SER A 34 -14.53 35.59 -1.75
N LEU A 35 -14.71 34.63 -2.65
CA LEU A 35 -14.01 33.35 -2.59
C LEU A 35 -12.53 33.52 -2.93
N LYS A 36 -11.65 32.80 -2.21
CA LYS A 36 -10.29 32.53 -2.67
C LYS A 36 -10.30 31.37 -3.66
N GLY A 37 -9.73 31.53 -4.85
CA GLY A 37 -9.67 30.45 -5.85
C GLY A 37 -11.03 30.09 -6.48
N LYS A 38 -11.17 28.84 -6.95
CA LYS A 38 -12.30 28.41 -7.77
C LYS A 38 -13.63 28.40 -7.00
N LYS A 39 -14.71 28.74 -7.71
CA LYS A 39 -16.10 28.67 -7.23
C LYS A 39 -16.61 27.23 -7.10
N ILE A 40 -16.13 26.35 -7.97
CA ILE A 40 -16.40 24.91 -7.97
C ILE A 40 -15.09 24.19 -7.69
N ILE A 41 -15.09 23.28 -6.73
CA ILE A 41 -13.96 22.42 -6.40
C ILE A 41 -14.42 20.98 -6.45
N THR A 42 -13.68 20.15 -7.19
CA THR A 42 -13.90 18.71 -7.25
C THR A 42 -13.06 18.05 -6.16
N VAL A 43 -13.64 17.10 -5.43
CA VAL A 43 -12.99 16.38 -4.34
C VAL A 43 -13.30 14.89 -4.53
N GLU A 44 -12.31 14.05 -4.31
CA GLU A 44 -12.52 12.61 -4.31
C GLU A 44 -13.34 12.20 -3.08
N VAL A 45 -14.25 11.25 -3.25
CA VAL A 45 -15.04 10.72 -2.13
C VAL A 45 -14.13 10.14 -1.04
N ASN A 46 -14.55 10.30 0.22
CA ASN A 46 -13.79 9.97 1.42
C ASN A 46 -12.50 10.79 1.67
N GLU A 47 -12.11 11.71 0.77
CA GLU A 47 -11.02 12.64 1.04
C GLU A 47 -11.46 13.90 1.82
N SER A 48 -10.54 14.45 2.61
CA SER A 48 -10.80 15.71 3.32
C SER A 48 -10.87 16.91 2.36
N PHE A 49 -11.95 17.69 2.42
CA PHE A 49 -12.06 18.94 1.67
C PHE A 49 -11.08 20.01 2.18
N LYS A 50 -10.04 20.30 1.40
CA LYS A 50 -9.10 21.41 1.63
C LYS A 50 -9.71 22.73 1.16
N ASP A 51 -10.38 23.42 2.09
CA ASP A 51 -11.06 24.68 1.80
C ASP A 51 -10.08 25.84 1.55
N PRO A 52 -10.09 26.48 0.36
CA PRO A 52 -9.28 27.67 0.09
C PRO A 52 -9.71 28.91 0.88
N LEU A 53 -10.85 28.85 1.58
CA LEU A 53 -11.45 29.92 2.36
C LEU A 53 -11.92 31.09 1.46
N VAL A 54 -11.98 32.28 2.06
CA VAL A 54 -12.47 33.53 1.50
C VAL A 54 -11.50 34.67 1.78
N ASN A 55 -11.65 35.75 1.04
CA ASN A 55 -11.15 37.08 1.41
C ASN A 55 -12.33 37.89 1.95
N ALA A 56 -12.18 38.49 3.12
CA ALA A 56 -13.15 39.43 3.64
C ALA A 56 -12.50 40.69 4.18
N THR A 57 -13.04 41.86 3.83
CA THR A 57 -12.57 43.14 4.35
C THR A 57 -13.72 43.98 4.87
N PHE A 58 -13.46 44.75 5.93
CA PHE A 58 -14.41 45.72 6.50
C PHE A 58 -13.66 47.02 6.80
N PHE A 59 -14.07 48.12 6.17
CA PHE A 59 -13.34 49.41 6.23
C PHE A 59 -11.84 49.26 5.88
N GLY A 60 -11.54 48.43 4.88
CA GLY A 60 -10.18 48.19 4.41
C GLY A 60 -9.32 47.28 5.29
N LYS A 61 -9.82 46.81 6.43
CA LYS A 61 -9.14 45.84 7.31
C LYS A 61 -9.56 44.42 6.97
N ASP A 62 -8.63 43.46 7.03
CA ASP A 62 -8.93 42.04 6.90
C ASP A 62 -9.79 41.58 8.09
N VAL A 63 -10.89 40.90 7.77
CA VAL A 63 -11.83 40.30 8.73
C VAL A 63 -12.19 38.87 8.32
N SER A 64 -11.29 38.18 7.60
CA SER A 64 -11.51 36.83 7.08
C SER A 64 -11.74 35.80 8.20
N ASP A 65 -11.14 36.00 9.36
CA ASP A 65 -11.31 35.13 10.54
C ASP A 65 -12.71 35.22 11.17
N ASP A 66 -13.44 36.32 10.93
CA ASP A 66 -14.81 36.50 11.40
C ASP A 66 -15.86 35.77 10.53
N VAL A 67 -15.42 35.13 9.44
CA VAL A 67 -16.31 34.48 8.50
C VAL A 67 -16.68 33.08 8.99
N SER A 68 -17.96 32.90 9.32
CA SER A 68 -18.52 31.57 9.58
C SER A 68 -18.73 30.80 8.28
N LYS A 69 -18.56 29.48 8.31
CA LYS A 69 -18.81 28.58 7.17
C LYS A 69 -19.58 27.33 7.55
N THR A 70 -20.37 26.80 6.62
CA THR A 70 -20.97 25.47 6.79
C THR A 70 -19.91 24.37 6.65
N LYS A 71 -20.08 23.28 7.39
CA LYS A 71 -19.27 22.06 7.21
C LYS A 71 -19.94 21.16 6.20
N ILE A 72 -19.14 20.45 5.41
CA ILE A 72 -19.60 19.40 4.51
C ILE A 72 -18.91 18.10 4.87
N LYS A 73 -19.55 16.98 4.54
CA LYS A 73 -18.94 15.66 4.53
C LYS A 73 -18.79 15.22 3.08
N THR A 74 -17.71 14.50 2.82
CA THR A 74 -17.30 14.03 1.49
C THR A 74 -17.44 12.50 1.39
N ASP A 75 -18.21 11.89 2.28
CA ASP A 75 -18.45 10.45 2.38
C ASP A 75 -19.51 9.93 1.38
N LYS A 76 -20.11 10.82 0.60
CA LYS A 76 -21.09 10.49 -0.44
C LYS A 76 -20.85 11.34 -1.68
N ILE A 77 -20.90 10.73 -2.85
CA ILE A 77 -20.87 11.42 -4.14
C ILE A 77 -22.04 12.40 -4.24
N GLY A 78 -21.79 13.58 -4.81
CA GLY A 78 -22.82 14.59 -5.03
C GLY A 78 -22.31 16.02 -5.02
N ARG A 79 -23.23 16.97 -5.14
CA ARG A 79 -22.93 18.40 -5.11
C ARG A 79 -23.31 19.00 -3.77
N TYR A 80 -22.31 19.55 -3.09
CA TYR A 80 -22.44 20.18 -1.79
C TYR A 80 -22.19 21.68 -1.89
N THR A 81 -22.72 22.43 -0.93
CA THR A 81 -22.51 23.87 -0.85
C THR A 81 -21.87 24.24 0.47
N VAL A 82 -20.71 24.89 0.40
CA VAL A 82 -20.14 25.62 1.52
C VAL A 82 -20.64 27.06 1.46
N GLU A 83 -21.49 27.46 2.40
CA GLU A 83 -21.94 28.84 2.55
C GLU A 83 -21.05 29.56 3.56
N TYR A 84 -20.40 30.63 3.09
CA TYR A 84 -19.63 31.56 3.93
C TYR A 84 -20.52 32.73 4.28
N LYS A 85 -20.57 33.08 5.56
CA LYS A 85 -21.42 34.14 6.09
C LYS A 85 -20.61 35.07 6.99
N LEU A 86 -20.58 36.34 6.62
CA LEU A 86 -20.00 37.43 7.40
C LEU A 86 -21.10 38.35 7.89
N LYS A 87 -21.19 38.53 9.22
CA LYS A 87 -22.11 39.46 9.86
C LYS A 87 -21.33 40.61 10.51
N LYS A 88 -21.62 41.85 10.11
CA LYS A 88 -21.09 43.07 10.75
C LYS A 88 -22.26 43.99 11.06
N GLY A 89 -22.57 44.15 12.35
CA GLY A 89 -23.78 44.83 12.80
C GLY A 89 -25.05 44.18 12.24
N TRP A 90 -25.86 44.98 11.53
CA TRP A 90 -27.09 44.53 10.86
C TRP A 90 -26.85 43.94 9.46
N THR A 91 -25.68 44.17 8.86
CA THR A 91 -25.36 43.69 7.51
C THR A 91 -24.86 42.25 7.54
N VAL A 92 -25.40 41.42 6.65
CA VAL A 92 -24.93 40.04 6.41
C VAL A 92 -24.56 39.89 4.94
N LYS A 93 -23.31 39.51 4.65
CA LYS A 93 -22.89 39.07 3.31
C LYS A 93 -22.71 37.57 3.28
N LYS A 94 -23.07 36.97 2.14
CA LYS A 94 -22.93 35.54 1.88
C LYS A 94 -22.25 35.30 0.54
N VAL A 95 -21.39 34.29 0.49
CA VAL A 95 -20.88 33.73 -0.76
C VAL A 95 -20.91 32.21 -0.64
N LYS A 96 -21.09 31.52 -1.76
CA LYS A 96 -21.23 30.06 -1.81
C LYS A 96 -20.17 29.45 -2.70
N ARG A 97 -19.54 28.38 -2.22
CA ARG A 97 -18.67 27.49 -2.99
C ARG A 97 -19.38 26.16 -3.21
N THR A 98 -19.37 25.68 -4.44
CA THR A 98 -19.84 24.33 -4.76
C THR A 98 -18.68 23.37 -4.61
N VAL A 99 -18.91 22.26 -3.90
CA VAL A 99 -17.97 21.14 -3.82
C VAL A 99 -18.62 19.95 -4.50
N GLU A 100 -17.99 19.46 -5.55
CA GLU A 100 -18.44 18.29 -6.30
C GLU A 100 -17.63 17.10 -5.81
N VAL A 101 -18.27 16.24 -5.02
CA VAL A 101 -17.68 15.00 -4.57
C VAL A 101 -17.95 13.98 -5.66
N VAL A 102 -16.87 13.46 -6.24
CA VAL A 102 -16.88 12.47 -7.31
C VAL A 102 -16.01 11.30 -6.88
N ASP A 103 -16.18 10.19 -7.59
CA ASP A 103 -15.31 9.05 -7.46
C ASP A 103 -14.61 8.84 -8.81
N THR A 104 -13.28 8.93 -8.78
CA THR A 104 -12.41 8.78 -9.94
C THR A 104 -11.34 7.70 -9.71
N THR A 105 -11.39 7.07 -8.55
CA THR A 105 -10.46 6.02 -8.16
C THR A 105 -10.89 4.72 -8.81
N LYS A 106 -9.92 3.95 -9.30
CA LYS A 106 -10.21 2.65 -9.92
C LYS A 106 -10.27 1.58 -8.83
N PRO A 107 -11.08 0.52 -9.02
CA PRO A 107 -11.01 -0.65 -8.17
C PRO A 107 -9.62 -1.29 -8.15
N GLU A 108 -9.24 -1.81 -7.00
CA GLU A 108 -8.04 -2.62 -6.82
C GLU A 108 -8.40 -4.11 -6.86
N ILE A 109 -7.79 -4.87 -7.76
CA ILE A 109 -7.93 -6.35 -7.82
C ILE A 109 -6.69 -6.95 -7.16
N ALA A 110 -6.89 -7.89 -6.24
CA ALA A 110 -5.80 -8.68 -5.64
C ALA A 110 -6.02 -10.17 -5.91
N LEU A 111 -5.03 -10.84 -6.50
CA LEU A 111 -5.08 -12.28 -6.74
C LEU A 111 -4.71 -13.05 -5.47
N VAL A 112 -5.46 -14.10 -5.17
CA VAL A 112 -5.10 -15.07 -4.13
C VAL A 112 -4.13 -16.05 -4.74
N GLY A 113 -2.96 -16.28 -4.15
CA GLY A 113 -1.93 -17.16 -4.71
C GLY A 113 -1.12 -16.50 -5.84
N ASN A 114 -0.31 -17.30 -6.54
CA ASN A 114 0.70 -16.77 -7.46
C ASN A 114 0.09 -16.07 -8.69
N THR A 115 0.74 -15.03 -9.19
CA THR A 115 0.43 -14.38 -10.48
C THR A 115 0.79 -15.25 -11.68
N THR A 116 1.66 -16.25 -11.47
CA THR A 116 2.00 -17.29 -12.46
C THR A 116 1.75 -18.68 -11.90
N VAL A 117 1.04 -19.52 -12.66
CA VAL A 117 0.74 -20.92 -12.34
C VAL A 117 1.38 -21.82 -13.39
N SER A 118 2.22 -22.76 -12.95
CA SER A 118 2.84 -23.75 -13.83
C SER A 118 2.10 -25.08 -13.74
N LEU A 119 1.71 -25.62 -14.89
CA LEU A 119 1.01 -26.88 -15.06
C LEU A 119 1.77 -27.76 -16.04
N LYS A 120 1.61 -29.08 -15.91
CA LYS A 120 2.00 -30.02 -16.96
C LYS A 120 0.84 -30.21 -17.95
N VAL A 121 1.17 -30.57 -19.19
CA VAL A 121 0.17 -30.92 -20.21
C VAL A 121 -0.78 -31.97 -19.65
N GLY A 122 -2.07 -31.68 -19.70
CA GLY A 122 -3.16 -32.50 -19.19
C GLY A 122 -3.56 -32.26 -17.73
N GLU A 123 -2.83 -31.45 -16.97
CA GLU A 123 -3.26 -31.04 -15.62
C GLU A 123 -4.42 -30.04 -15.70
N SER A 124 -5.33 -30.10 -14.73
CA SER A 124 -6.43 -29.14 -14.65
C SER A 124 -5.94 -27.85 -14.00
N TYR A 125 -6.27 -26.71 -14.62
CA TYR A 125 -6.14 -25.42 -13.97
C TYR A 125 -7.26 -25.27 -12.93
N VAL A 126 -6.89 -24.92 -11.70
CA VAL A 126 -7.84 -24.58 -10.63
C VAL A 126 -7.54 -23.15 -10.23
N GLU A 127 -8.51 -22.27 -10.42
CA GLU A 127 -8.42 -20.85 -10.09
C GLU A 127 -8.16 -20.66 -8.58
N PRO A 128 -6.99 -20.11 -8.20
CA PRO A 128 -6.64 -19.85 -6.80
C PRO A 128 -7.54 -18.84 -6.07
N GLY A 129 -8.26 -18.00 -6.81
CA GLY A 129 -9.15 -16.97 -6.28
C GLY A 129 -8.58 -15.56 -6.42
N PHE A 130 -9.42 -14.58 -6.08
CA PHE A 130 -9.14 -13.16 -6.15
C PHE A 130 -10.10 -12.38 -5.25
N THR A 131 -9.76 -11.13 -4.97
CA THR A 131 -10.64 -10.13 -4.32
C THR A 131 -10.60 -8.84 -5.12
N ALA A 132 -11.61 -8.00 -4.99
CA ALA A 132 -11.58 -6.66 -5.54
C ALA A 132 -12.23 -5.65 -4.58
N THR A 133 -11.61 -4.50 -4.38
CA THR A 133 -12.14 -3.44 -3.50
C THR A 133 -12.02 -2.07 -4.13
N ASP A 134 -12.89 -1.16 -3.72
CA ASP A 134 -12.92 0.23 -4.17
C ASP A 134 -13.17 1.20 -2.99
N ASN A 135 -12.69 2.45 -3.11
CA ASN A 135 -12.81 3.46 -2.06
C ASN A 135 -14.25 3.92 -1.80
N TYR A 136 -15.16 3.81 -2.77
CA TYR A 136 -16.56 4.18 -2.65
C TYR A 136 -17.49 2.98 -2.61
N ASP A 137 -17.31 2.04 -3.54
CA ASP A 137 -18.19 0.87 -3.69
C ASP A 137 -17.89 -0.23 -2.64
N GLY A 138 -16.73 -0.20 -1.99
CA GLY A 138 -16.33 -1.23 -1.01
C GLY A 138 -15.91 -2.53 -1.68
N ASP A 139 -16.41 -3.67 -1.22
CA ASP A 139 -16.08 -4.98 -1.81
C ASP A 139 -16.81 -5.19 -3.15
N LEU A 140 -16.03 -5.42 -4.20
CA LEU A 140 -16.45 -5.64 -5.58
C LEU A 140 -16.12 -7.05 -6.08
N THR A 141 -15.67 -7.95 -5.21
CA THR A 141 -15.17 -9.29 -5.59
C THR A 141 -16.18 -10.06 -6.46
N ASP A 142 -17.46 -10.03 -6.11
CA ASP A 142 -18.53 -10.71 -6.87
C ASP A 142 -18.84 -10.07 -8.24
N LYS A 143 -18.37 -8.83 -8.48
CA LYS A 143 -18.55 -8.12 -9.76
C LYS A 143 -17.39 -8.36 -10.74
N VAL A 144 -16.31 -9.03 -10.31
CA VAL A 144 -15.16 -9.33 -11.16
C VAL A 144 -15.57 -10.30 -12.27
N LYS A 145 -15.31 -9.91 -13.51
CA LYS A 145 -15.47 -10.77 -14.70
C LYS A 145 -14.14 -11.47 -14.96
N VAL A 146 -14.16 -12.79 -14.91
CA VAL A 146 -12.99 -13.63 -15.19
C VAL A 146 -13.08 -14.17 -16.62
N LYS A 147 -12.06 -13.90 -17.42
CA LYS A 147 -11.89 -14.47 -18.76
C LYS A 147 -10.73 -15.47 -18.72
N GLU A 148 -11.07 -16.74 -18.58
CA GLU A 148 -10.12 -17.85 -18.55
C GLU A 148 -9.93 -18.42 -19.96
N ASN A 149 -8.76 -18.22 -20.56
CA ASN A 149 -8.43 -18.78 -21.88
C ASN A 149 -7.27 -19.79 -21.77
N VAL A 150 -7.37 -20.74 -20.83
CA VAL A 150 -6.31 -21.72 -20.55
C VAL A 150 -6.60 -23.03 -21.26
N ASP A 151 -5.75 -23.43 -22.21
CA ASP A 151 -5.79 -24.75 -22.87
C ASP A 151 -4.66 -25.63 -22.33
N THR A 152 -4.94 -26.40 -21.26
CA THR A 152 -3.93 -27.25 -20.64
C THR A 152 -3.57 -28.50 -21.45
N SER A 153 -4.23 -28.74 -22.58
CA SER A 153 -3.88 -29.86 -23.48
C SER A 153 -2.67 -29.57 -24.36
N LYS A 154 -2.28 -28.29 -24.46
CA LYS A 154 -1.15 -27.85 -25.29
C LYS A 154 -0.14 -27.12 -24.42
N LYS A 155 1.14 -27.36 -24.69
CA LYS A 155 2.22 -26.56 -24.13
C LYS A 155 2.05 -25.11 -24.60
N GLY A 156 2.12 -24.16 -23.69
CA GLY A 156 1.97 -22.75 -24.02
C GLY A 156 1.87 -21.86 -22.79
N GLU A 157 1.92 -20.56 -23.03
CA GLU A 157 1.55 -19.55 -22.04
C GLU A 157 0.12 -19.11 -22.31
N TYR A 158 -0.70 -19.16 -21.28
CA TYR A 158 -2.11 -18.78 -21.30
C TYR A 158 -2.35 -17.67 -20.28
N LYS A 159 -3.40 -16.88 -20.50
CA LYS A 159 -3.74 -15.77 -19.63
C LYS A 159 -5.17 -15.90 -19.11
N VAL A 160 -5.31 -15.68 -17.81
CA VAL A 160 -6.59 -15.46 -17.14
C VAL A 160 -6.67 -13.97 -16.84
N THR A 161 -7.66 -13.29 -17.42
CA THR A 161 -7.84 -11.84 -17.23
C THR A 161 -9.01 -11.59 -16.28
N TYR A 162 -8.76 -10.78 -15.26
CA TYR A 162 -9.76 -10.33 -14.29
C TYR A 162 -10.09 -8.87 -14.60
N THR A 163 -11.37 -8.55 -14.75
CA THR A 163 -11.81 -7.18 -15.04
C THR A 163 -12.97 -6.79 -14.14
N VAL A 164 -12.91 -5.60 -13.57
CA VAL A 164 -13.99 -5.05 -12.72
C VAL A 164 -14.24 -3.58 -13.06
N GLU A 165 -15.49 -3.17 -12.93
CA GLU A 165 -15.98 -1.80 -13.13
C GLU A 165 -16.79 -1.41 -11.89
N ASP A 166 -16.53 -0.25 -11.32
CA ASP A 166 -17.28 0.31 -10.18
C ASP A 166 -18.59 1.00 -10.62
N SER A 167 -19.30 1.60 -9.66
CA SER A 167 -20.54 2.33 -9.95
C SER A 167 -20.33 3.68 -10.65
N SER A 168 -19.11 4.21 -10.62
CA SER A 168 -18.67 5.47 -11.25
C SER A 168 -18.04 5.26 -12.64
N HIS A 169 -18.04 4.01 -13.12
CA HIS A 169 -17.46 3.56 -14.39
C HIS A 169 -15.92 3.57 -14.46
N ASN A 170 -15.21 3.62 -13.33
CA ASN A 170 -13.77 3.38 -13.34
C ASN A 170 -13.49 1.88 -13.45
N LYS A 171 -12.44 1.54 -14.20
CA LYS A 171 -12.13 0.16 -14.61
C LYS A 171 -10.75 -0.27 -14.19
N SER A 172 -10.66 -1.52 -13.76
CA SER A 172 -9.41 -2.18 -13.45
C SER A 172 -9.31 -3.52 -14.15
N SER A 173 -8.09 -3.90 -14.52
CA SER A 173 -7.80 -5.18 -15.16
C SER A 173 -6.47 -5.73 -14.65
N LEU A 174 -6.45 -7.02 -14.33
CA LEU A 174 -5.27 -7.74 -13.87
C LEU A 174 -5.19 -9.08 -14.61
N GLU A 175 -3.98 -9.65 -14.75
CA GLU A 175 -3.78 -10.93 -15.43
C GLU A 175 -3.03 -11.92 -14.53
N ARG A 176 -3.42 -13.18 -14.63
CA ARG A 176 -2.65 -14.34 -14.16
C ARG A 176 -2.14 -15.11 -15.37
N THR A 177 -0.87 -15.46 -15.34
CA THR A 177 -0.23 -16.27 -16.37
C THR A 177 -0.29 -17.74 -15.98
N VAL A 178 -0.70 -18.61 -16.92
CA VAL A 178 -0.68 -20.06 -16.76
C VAL A 178 0.28 -20.64 -17.79
N ILE A 179 1.37 -21.24 -17.32
CA ILE A 179 2.39 -21.86 -18.16
C ILE A 179 2.14 -23.36 -18.16
N VAL A 180 1.82 -23.92 -19.33
CA VAL A 180 1.65 -25.35 -19.52
C VAL A 180 2.92 -25.91 -20.16
N GLU A 181 3.55 -26.88 -19.51
CA GLU A 181 4.80 -27.51 -19.93
C GLU A 181 4.63 -29.01 -20.17
N ASN A 182 5.50 -29.63 -20.98
CA ASN A 182 5.41 -31.07 -21.23
C ASN A 182 5.68 -31.90 -19.96
N GLN A 183 5.03 -33.06 -19.84
CA GLN A 183 5.42 -34.03 -18.82
C GLN A 183 6.85 -34.51 -19.08
N SER A 184 7.74 -34.35 -18.11
CA SER A 184 9.08 -34.93 -18.15
C SER A 184 8.96 -36.46 -18.10
N LYS A 185 9.46 -37.16 -19.12
CA LYS A 185 9.62 -38.62 -19.07
C LYS A 185 10.72 -38.95 -18.07
N GLU A 186 10.40 -39.74 -17.04
CA GLU A 186 11.41 -40.44 -16.25
C GLU A 186 12.10 -41.49 -17.15
N GLY A 187 13.44 -41.45 -17.23
CA GLY A 187 14.24 -42.48 -17.88
C GLY A 187 15.62 -42.02 -18.31
N SER A 188 16.64 -42.55 -17.61
CA SER A 188 18.06 -42.71 -18.00
C SER A 188 18.64 -41.85 -19.15
N GLY A 189 19.63 -41.02 -18.79
CA GLY A 189 20.81 -40.75 -19.63
C GLY A 189 20.73 -39.60 -20.63
N GLY A 190 21.59 -38.60 -20.43
CA GLY A 190 22.12 -37.74 -21.50
C GLY A 190 21.54 -36.32 -21.55
N TYR A 191 22.35 -35.35 -21.14
CA TYR A 191 22.07 -33.92 -21.06
C TYR A 191 21.71 -33.27 -22.40
N SER A 192 20.67 -32.41 -22.39
CA SER A 192 20.70 -31.10 -23.05
C SER A 192 19.86 -30.08 -22.26
N ASN A 193 20.50 -28.96 -21.96
CA ASN A 193 20.18 -28.00 -20.90
C ASN A 193 19.14 -26.95 -21.31
N ILE A 194 18.09 -26.80 -20.52
CA ILE A 194 17.70 -25.48 -19.97
C ILE A 194 17.49 -25.70 -18.48
N GLU A 195 18.57 -25.55 -17.71
CA GLU A 195 18.48 -25.50 -16.25
C GLU A 195 17.79 -24.19 -15.85
N MET A 196 16.60 -24.25 -15.23
CA MET A 196 16.20 -23.18 -14.31
C MET A 196 17.07 -23.32 -13.05
N GLY A 197 18.32 -22.88 -13.17
CA GLY A 197 19.25 -22.77 -12.06
C GLY A 197 18.84 -21.67 -11.08
N PRO A 198 19.56 -21.55 -9.95
CA PRO A 198 19.31 -20.48 -8.98
C PRO A 198 19.35 -19.11 -9.65
N LYS A 199 18.31 -18.29 -9.41
CA LYS A 199 18.21 -16.97 -10.01
C LYS A 199 19.07 -15.96 -9.23
N TYR A 200 19.99 -15.31 -9.92
CA TYR A 200 20.73 -14.17 -9.40
C TYR A 200 20.31 -12.89 -10.11
N ILE A 201 20.18 -11.79 -9.37
CA ILE A 201 20.01 -10.43 -9.88
C ILE A 201 21.09 -9.60 -9.19
N ASP A 202 21.95 -8.94 -9.98
CA ASP A 202 23.10 -8.17 -9.47
C ASP A 202 24.01 -8.98 -8.51
N GLY A 203 24.17 -10.27 -8.79
CA GLY A 203 24.96 -11.20 -7.96
C GLY A 203 24.28 -11.65 -6.67
N ILE A 204 23.04 -11.23 -6.41
CA ILE A 204 22.27 -11.61 -5.22
C ILE A 204 21.31 -12.74 -5.59
N LEU A 205 21.42 -13.86 -4.89
CA LEU A 205 20.52 -15.01 -5.03
C LEU A 205 19.12 -14.65 -4.52
N ILE A 206 18.11 -14.75 -5.38
CA ILE A 206 16.71 -14.61 -4.96
C ILE A 206 16.00 -15.97 -4.97
N VAL A 207 15.34 -16.24 -3.85
CA VAL A 207 14.48 -17.41 -3.66
C VAL A 207 13.21 -16.91 -2.99
N ASN A 208 12.08 -17.18 -3.62
CA ASN A 208 10.75 -16.81 -3.16
C ASN A 208 9.71 -17.70 -3.85
N LYS A 209 8.42 -17.36 -3.80
CA LYS A 209 7.36 -18.15 -4.46
C LYS A 209 7.45 -18.21 -5.98
N GLN A 210 8.16 -17.27 -6.61
CA GLN A 210 8.38 -17.22 -8.06
C GLN A 210 9.69 -17.91 -8.48
N TYR A 211 10.77 -17.69 -7.73
CA TYR A 211 12.10 -18.20 -8.06
C TYR A 211 12.47 -19.38 -7.13
N ALA A 212 12.45 -20.58 -7.69
CA ALA A 212 12.78 -21.82 -6.99
C ALA A 212 14.27 -22.19 -7.11
N LEU A 213 14.75 -22.95 -6.14
CA LEU A 213 16.03 -23.65 -6.18
C LEU A 213 15.86 -25.08 -6.71
N PRO A 214 16.83 -25.58 -7.51
CA PRO A 214 16.90 -26.99 -7.88
C PRO A 214 16.93 -27.90 -6.65
N LYS A 215 16.40 -29.13 -6.78
CA LYS A 215 16.45 -30.14 -5.72
C LYS A 215 17.88 -30.44 -5.24
N SER A 216 18.86 -30.35 -6.14
CA SER A 216 20.28 -30.57 -5.88
C SER A 216 21.01 -29.36 -5.27
N TYR A 217 20.36 -28.20 -5.19
CA TYR A 217 21.01 -26.98 -4.71
C TYR A 217 21.09 -26.93 -3.18
N GLY A 218 22.23 -26.47 -2.68
CA GLY A 218 22.51 -26.32 -1.26
C GLY A 218 23.26 -27.53 -0.68
N ASN A 219 24.31 -27.25 0.09
CA ASN A 219 25.13 -28.27 0.75
C ASN A 219 25.38 -27.97 2.24
N GLY A 220 24.60 -27.06 2.83
CA GLY A 220 24.77 -26.62 4.21
C GLY A 220 24.55 -25.12 4.37
N VAL A 221 24.87 -24.62 5.56
CA VAL A 221 24.90 -23.19 5.84
C VAL A 221 26.10 -22.56 5.11
N ASP A 222 25.91 -21.39 4.51
CA ASP A 222 27.00 -20.62 3.93
C ASP A 222 27.98 -20.16 5.03
N PRO A 223 29.29 -20.43 4.91
CA PRO A 223 30.26 -20.09 5.95
C PRO A 223 30.36 -18.59 6.26
N THR A 224 30.15 -17.72 5.26
CA THR A 224 30.17 -16.27 5.43
C THR A 224 28.95 -15.82 6.23
N ALA A 225 27.78 -16.33 5.87
CA ALA A 225 26.53 -16.06 6.58
C ALA A 225 26.57 -16.61 8.02
N GLN A 226 27.17 -17.79 8.24
CA GLN A 226 27.38 -18.34 9.59
C GLN A 226 28.29 -17.46 10.46
N SER A 227 29.37 -16.94 9.89
CA SER A 227 30.28 -16.01 10.58
C SER A 227 29.58 -14.69 10.94
N ALA A 228 28.79 -14.16 9.99
CA ALA A 228 27.95 -12.99 10.21
C ALA A 228 26.92 -13.22 11.32
N LEU A 229 26.25 -14.38 11.32
CA LEU A 229 25.29 -14.76 12.36
C LEU A 229 25.96 -14.80 13.74
N SER A 230 27.14 -15.42 13.81
CA SER A 230 27.91 -15.51 15.07
C SER A 230 28.25 -14.12 15.61
N SER A 231 28.60 -13.18 14.71
CA SER A 231 28.85 -11.78 15.07
C SER A 231 27.58 -11.06 15.53
N LEU A 232 26.44 -11.29 14.88
CA LEU A 232 25.14 -10.73 15.26
C LEU A 232 24.73 -11.22 16.65
N GLN A 233 24.89 -12.52 16.94
CA GLN A 233 24.57 -13.10 18.25
C GLN A 233 25.49 -12.57 19.35
N ALA A 234 26.78 -12.34 19.05
CA ALA A 234 27.70 -11.69 19.98
C ALA A 234 27.30 -10.23 20.27
N GLY A 235 26.88 -9.48 19.23
CA GLY A 235 26.34 -8.13 19.36
C GLY A 235 25.08 -8.09 20.23
N ALA A 236 24.14 -9.02 19.99
CA ALA A 236 22.91 -9.14 20.76
C ALA A 236 23.23 -9.40 22.24
N LYS A 237 24.16 -10.32 22.51
CA LYS A 237 24.61 -10.66 23.86
C LYS A 237 25.25 -9.45 24.55
N ALA A 238 26.08 -8.69 23.85
CA ALA A 238 26.68 -7.46 24.37
C ALA A 238 25.63 -6.39 24.71
N ALA A 239 24.53 -6.34 23.96
CA ALA A 239 23.39 -5.49 24.23
C ALA A 239 22.42 -6.04 25.30
N GLY A 240 22.73 -7.20 25.90
CA GLY A 240 21.91 -7.82 26.95
C GLY A 240 20.79 -8.72 26.46
N PHE A 241 20.79 -9.14 25.20
CA PHE A 241 19.75 -9.99 24.59
C PHE A 241 20.26 -11.39 24.26
N SER A 242 19.40 -12.40 24.46
CA SER A 242 19.64 -13.77 23.97
C SER A 242 19.03 -13.92 22.57
N MET A 243 19.81 -14.50 21.65
CA MET A 243 19.44 -14.64 20.23
C MET A 243 19.80 -16.04 19.71
N PRO A 244 19.20 -17.13 20.26
CA PRO A 244 19.54 -18.49 19.85
C PRO A 244 19.21 -18.72 18.37
N LEU A 245 19.99 -19.57 17.70
CA LEU A 245 19.63 -20.10 16.38
C LEU A 245 18.59 -21.21 16.57
N LEU A 246 17.46 -21.09 15.88
CA LEU A 246 16.36 -22.05 15.93
C LEU A 246 16.37 -22.95 14.69
N SER A 247 16.63 -22.37 13.52
CA SER A 247 16.64 -23.08 12.24
C SER A 247 17.55 -22.37 11.25
N GLY A 248 18.44 -23.12 10.60
CA GLY A 248 19.42 -22.61 9.61
C GLY A 248 19.19 -23.27 8.26
N TYR A 249 20.21 -23.95 7.72
CA TYR A 249 20.06 -24.67 6.46
C TYR A 249 19.00 -25.77 6.54
N ARG A 250 18.15 -25.85 5.51
CA ARG A 250 17.15 -26.90 5.35
C ARG A 250 17.16 -27.39 3.91
N SER A 251 17.53 -28.66 3.72
CA SER A 251 17.60 -29.27 2.38
C SER A 251 16.24 -29.34 1.71
N TYR A 252 16.22 -29.45 0.38
CA TYR A 252 15.01 -29.63 -0.41
C TYR A 252 14.12 -30.77 0.15
N GLN A 253 14.70 -31.94 0.42
CA GLN A 253 13.95 -33.09 0.93
C GLN A 253 13.39 -32.85 2.34
N THR A 254 14.12 -32.13 3.19
CA THR A 254 13.63 -31.75 4.51
C THR A 254 12.44 -30.79 4.38
N GLN A 255 12.49 -29.86 3.42
CA GLN A 255 11.38 -28.95 3.12
C GLN A 255 10.15 -29.71 2.60
N VAL A 256 10.31 -30.73 1.75
CA VAL A 256 9.21 -31.61 1.31
C VAL A 256 8.49 -32.20 2.53
N ASN A 257 9.23 -32.81 3.45
CA ASN A 257 8.65 -33.48 4.60
C ASN A 257 8.02 -32.49 5.59
N LEU A 258 8.60 -31.30 5.76
CA LEU A 258 8.04 -30.25 6.61
C LEU A 258 6.73 -29.70 6.03
N TYR A 259 6.75 -29.33 4.74
CA TYR A 259 5.59 -28.80 4.06
C TYR A 259 4.43 -29.81 4.08
N GLN A 260 4.69 -31.09 3.81
CA GLN A 260 3.64 -32.11 3.85
C GLN A 260 3.04 -32.29 5.25
N ARG A 261 3.83 -32.15 6.33
CA ARG A 261 3.29 -32.17 7.70
C ARG A 261 2.30 -31.05 7.94
N TYR A 262 2.58 -29.85 7.44
CA TYR A 262 1.68 -28.70 7.54
C TYR A 262 0.43 -28.84 6.68
N VAL A 263 0.58 -29.32 5.44
CA VAL A 263 -0.57 -29.63 4.58
C VAL A 263 -1.50 -30.64 5.25
N ASN A 264 -0.95 -31.69 5.87
CA ASN A 264 -1.73 -32.71 6.56
C ASN A 264 -2.43 -32.17 7.83
N ARG A 265 -1.83 -31.18 8.51
CA ARG A 265 -2.36 -30.63 9.77
C ARG A 265 -3.41 -29.55 9.52
N ASP A 266 -3.11 -28.62 8.62
CA ASP A 266 -3.83 -27.34 8.48
C ASP A 266 -4.43 -27.14 7.08
N GLY A 267 -4.16 -28.03 6.14
CA GLY A 267 -4.56 -27.92 4.74
C GLY A 267 -3.59 -27.11 3.88
N GLN A 268 -3.63 -27.34 2.56
CA GLN A 268 -2.65 -26.76 1.63
C GLN A 268 -2.71 -25.23 1.56
N ALA A 269 -3.92 -24.65 1.51
CA ALA A 269 -4.08 -23.20 1.44
C ALA A 269 -3.45 -22.48 2.64
N MET A 270 -3.62 -23.02 3.85
CA MET A 270 -2.98 -22.49 5.06
C MET A 270 -1.48 -22.75 5.06
N ALA A 271 -1.02 -23.94 4.70
CA ALA A 271 0.40 -24.25 4.64
C ALA A 271 1.15 -23.35 3.64
N ASP A 272 0.51 -22.96 2.53
CA ASP A 272 1.07 -22.02 1.56
C ASP A 272 1.21 -20.59 2.10
N THR A 273 0.58 -20.19 3.23
CA THR A 273 0.73 -18.83 3.78
C THR A 273 1.93 -18.68 4.72
N TYR A 274 2.28 -19.73 5.47
CA TYR A 274 3.31 -19.69 6.51
C TYR A 274 4.48 -20.66 6.28
N SER A 275 4.42 -21.48 5.23
CA SER A 275 5.50 -22.38 4.85
C SER A 275 5.82 -22.21 3.37
N ALA A 276 6.92 -22.85 2.95
CA ALA A 276 7.37 -22.85 1.58
C ALA A 276 7.26 -24.25 0.98
N ARG A 277 6.85 -24.34 -0.28
CA ARG A 277 7.04 -25.56 -1.07
C ARG A 277 8.55 -25.80 -1.26
N ALA A 278 8.94 -27.06 -1.43
CA ALA A 278 10.35 -27.39 -1.62
C ALA A 278 10.93 -26.67 -2.85
N GLY A 279 12.15 -26.12 -2.71
CA GLY A 279 12.75 -25.22 -3.70
C GLY A 279 12.45 -23.74 -3.45
N HIS A 280 11.36 -23.38 -2.76
CA HIS A 280 10.97 -21.99 -2.52
C HIS A 280 11.33 -21.47 -1.13
N SER A 281 11.90 -22.34 -0.29
CA SER A 281 12.37 -21.99 1.06
C SER A 281 13.76 -21.35 0.98
N GLU A 282 13.90 -20.14 1.53
CA GLU A 282 15.22 -19.52 1.63
C GLU A 282 16.20 -20.31 2.50
N HIS A 283 15.73 -21.16 3.41
CA HIS A 283 16.62 -22.02 4.20
C HIS A 283 17.44 -22.98 3.33
N GLN A 284 16.96 -23.33 2.14
CA GLN A 284 17.73 -24.16 1.20
C GLN A 284 18.95 -23.41 0.64
N THR A 285 18.99 -22.07 0.72
CA THR A 285 20.15 -21.29 0.30
C THR A 285 21.34 -21.42 1.25
N GLY A 286 21.11 -21.78 2.51
CA GLY A 286 22.11 -21.67 3.58
C GLY A 286 22.41 -20.23 4.01
N LEU A 287 21.65 -19.24 3.53
CA LEU A 287 21.81 -17.81 3.83
C LEU A 287 20.70 -17.26 4.75
N ALA A 288 19.70 -18.08 5.10
CA ALA A 288 18.57 -17.70 5.94
C ALA A 288 18.61 -18.41 7.29
N PHE A 289 18.20 -17.69 8.33
CA PHE A 289 18.21 -18.17 9.71
C PHE A 289 16.98 -17.67 10.47
N ASP A 290 16.39 -18.57 11.24
CA ASP A 290 15.40 -18.25 12.25
C ASP A 290 16.11 -18.09 13.59
N VAL A 291 15.98 -16.92 14.22
CA VAL A 291 16.66 -16.59 15.48
C VAL A 291 15.72 -16.04 16.54
N GLY A 292 16.10 -16.19 17.81
CA GLY A 292 15.31 -15.65 18.92
C GLY A 292 14.14 -16.56 19.29
N SER A 293 12.94 -16.30 18.76
CA SER A 293 11.73 -17.09 19.01
C SER A 293 10.80 -17.12 17.79
N ILE A 294 10.20 -18.28 17.48
CA ILE A 294 9.19 -18.46 16.43
C ILE A 294 7.80 -18.05 16.98
N ASP A 295 7.58 -16.75 17.12
CA ASP A 295 6.34 -16.14 17.60
C ASP A 295 6.18 -14.74 16.98
N ASP A 296 5.00 -14.42 16.45
CA ASP A 296 4.67 -13.12 15.85
C ASP A 296 4.92 -11.95 16.81
N ASN A 297 4.81 -12.20 18.11
CA ASN A 297 5.08 -11.20 19.14
C ASN A 297 6.58 -10.90 19.31
N TYR A 298 7.48 -11.74 18.77
CA TYR A 298 8.92 -11.59 18.94
C TYR A 298 9.40 -10.20 18.50
N GLY A 299 8.88 -9.68 17.39
CA GLY A 299 9.21 -8.34 16.88
C GLY A 299 8.82 -7.19 17.80
N THR A 300 7.95 -7.41 18.79
CA THR A 300 7.56 -6.40 19.78
C THR A 300 8.45 -6.40 21.03
N THR A 301 9.16 -7.51 21.27
CA THR A 301 10.08 -7.67 22.39
C THR A 301 11.31 -6.77 22.24
N PRO A 302 12.02 -6.44 23.34
CA PRO A 302 13.28 -5.71 23.26
C PRO A 302 14.33 -6.39 22.35
N ALA A 303 14.44 -7.72 22.41
CA ALA A 303 15.39 -8.49 21.60
C ALA A 303 15.03 -8.47 20.09
N GLY A 304 13.75 -8.64 19.75
CA GLY A 304 13.30 -8.55 18.35
C GLY A 304 13.43 -7.15 17.76
N LYS A 305 13.14 -6.11 18.56
CA LYS A 305 13.40 -4.71 18.15
C LYS A 305 14.88 -4.46 17.91
N TRP A 306 15.74 -4.95 18.80
CA TRP A 306 17.18 -4.87 18.62
C TRP A 306 17.64 -5.60 17.35
N LEU A 307 17.10 -6.80 17.09
CA LEU A 307 17.41 -7.55 15.87
C LEU A 307 17.14 -6.72 14.62
N VAL A 308 15.93 -6.18 14.47
CA VAL A 308 15.53 -5.40 13.27
C VAL A 308 16.35 -4.10 13.14
N GLN A 309 16.68 -3.47 14.25
CA GLN A 309 17.50 -2.24 14.26
C GLN A 309 18.95 -2.50 13.83
N HIS A 310 19.52 -3.66 14.16
CA HIS A 310 20.96 -3.92 14.02
C HIS A 310 21.33 -5.00 12.99
N CYS A 311 20.39 -5.80 12.48
CA CYS A 311 20.70 -6.92 11.59
C CYS A 311 21.51 -6.50 10.34
N ALA A 312 21.25 -5.30 9.81
CA ALA A 312 21.96 -4.75 8.66
C ALA A 312 23.46 -4.51 8.91
N GLU A 313 23.86 -4.21 10.15
CA GLU A 313 25.27 -4.02 10.53
C GLU A 313 26.09 -5.30 10.34
N TYR A 314 25.41 -6.45 10.43
CA TYR A 314 25.97 -7.78 10.27
C TYR A 314 25.73 -8.36 8.87
N GLY A 315 25.00 -7.66 8.00
CA GLY A 315 24.73 -8.08 6.62
C GLY A 315 23.44 -8.87 6.43
N PHE A 316 22.53 -8.79 7.41
CA PHE A 316 21.22 -9.40 7.35
C PHE A 316 20.12 -8.39 7.14
N ILE A 317 19.05 -8.81 6.47
CA ILE A 317 17.78 -8.09 6.41
C ILE A 317 16.72 -8.86 7.19
N LEU A 318 15.72 -8.16 7.72
CA LEU A 318 14.45 -8.77 8.07
C LEU A 318 13.74 -9.14 6.77
N ARG A 319 13.66 -10.43 6.45
CA ARG A 319 13.28 -10.88 5.11
C ARG A 319 11.79 -10.69 4.81
N TYR A 320 10.96 -10.92 5.82
CA TYR A 320 9.50 -10.91 5.73
C TYR A 320 8.93 -9.87 6.72
N PRO A 321 9.01 -8.57 6.39
CA PRO A 321 8.48 -7.50 7.23
C PRO A 321 6.94 -7.42 7.17
N LYS A 322 6.34 -6.88 8.23
CA LYS A 322 4.89 -6.73 8.36
C LYS A 322 4.34 -5.77 7.31
N GLY A 323 3.21 -6.12 6.69
CA GLY A 323 2.55 -5.30 5.67
C GLY A 323 3.19 -5.39 4.29
N LYS A 324 4.07 -6.36 4.04
CA LYS A 324 4.72 -6.62 2.75
C LYS A 324 4.46 -8.03 2.24
N GLU A 325 3.48 -8.72 2.83
CA GLU A 325 3.12 -10.11 2.54
C GLU A 325 2.70 -10.29 1.07
N TYR A 326 2.06 -9.27 0.49
CA TYR A 326 1.66 -9.25 -0.93
C TYR A 326 2.85 -9.16 -1.90
N ILE A 327 4.02 -8.71 -1.44
CA ILE A 327 5.26 -8.64 -2.23
C ILE A 327 6.10 -9.89 -2.02
N THR A 328 6.37 -10.23 -0.76
CA THR A 328 7.27 -11.35 -0.42
C THR A 328 6.60 -12.71 -0.66
N GLY A 329 5.26 -12.74 -0.60
CA GLY A 329 4.47 -13.95 -0.61
C GLY A 329 4.44 -14.69 0.73
N TYR A 330 5.10 -14.19 1.78
CA TYR A 330 5.18 -14.84 3.09
C TYR A 330 4.62 -13.92 4.18
N GLN A 331 3.99 -14.53 5.19
CA GLN A 331 3.53 -13.80 6.36
C GLN A 331 4.69 -13.09 7.10
N TYR A 332 4.35 -12.15 7.99
CA TYR A 332 5.34 -11.50 8.85
C TYR A 332 6.11 -12.53 9.70
N GLU A 333 7.43 -12.53 9.60
CA GLU A 333 8.30 -13.41 10.38
C GLU A 333 9.41 -12.59 11.07
N PRO A 334 9.18 -12.06 12.28
CA PRO A 334 10.15 -11.24 13.00
C PRO A 334 11.48 -11.95 13.34
N TRP A 335 11.51 -13.27 13.23
CA TRP A 335 12.67 -14.12 13.53
C TRP A 335 13.51 -14.45 12.28
N HIS A 336 12.95 -14.33 11.07
CA HIS A 336 13.59 -14.82 9.84
C HIS A 336 14.48 -13.73 9.23
N ILE A 337 15.78 -13.96 9.30
CA ILE A 337 16.80 -13.06 8.75
C ILE A 337 17.52 -13.68 7.56
N ARG A 338 17.78 -12.86 6.54
CA ARG A 338 18.42 -13.27 5.29
C ARG A 338 19.74 -12.54 5.09
N TYR A 339 20.83 -13.28 4.89
CA TYR A 339 22.13 -12.71 4.58
C TYR A 339 22.20 -12.26 3.11
N VAL A 340 22.58 -11.00 2.92
CA VAL A 340 22.79 -10.36 1.61
C VAL A 340 24.08 -9.52 1.58
N GLY A 341 24.87 -9.56 2.66
CA GLY A 341 26.06 -8.73 2.83
C GLY A 341 25.75 -7.32 3.36
N LYS A 342 26.74 -6.71 4.02
CA LYS A 342 26.56 -5.46 4.79
C LYS A 342 26.07 -4.27 3.97
N LYS A 343 26.57 -4.09 2.74
CA LYS A 343 26.21 -2.95 1.90
C LYS A 343 24.73 -3.02 1.51
N VAL A 344 24.33 -4.13 0.89
CA VAL A 344 22.96 -4.38 0.44
C VAL A 344 21.99 -4.36 1.62
N ALA A 345 22.33 -5.02 2.73
CA ALA A 345 21.46 -5.07 3.89
C ALA A 345 21.17 -3.67 4.46
N LYS A 346 22.19 -2.79 4.54
CA LYS A 346 22.00 -1.40 4.96
C LYS A 346 21.11 -0.61 4.01
N GLU A 347 21.28 -0.78 2.70
CA GLU A 347 20.43 -0.10 1.70
C GLU A 347 18.96 -0.52 1.83
N ILE A 348 18.71 -1.83 1.94
CA ILE A 348 17.36 -2.39 2.10
C ILE A 348 16.71 -1.91 3.40
N MET A 349 17.39 -2.10 4.53
CA MET A 349 16.82 -1.78 5.85
C MET A 349 16.64 -0.27 6.06
N ASN A 350 17.53 0.58 5.54
CA ASN A 350 17.36 2.04 5.63
C ASN A 350 16.19 2.55 4.78
N LYS A 351 15.91 1.92 3.65
CA LYS A 351 14.78 2.27 2.77
C LYS A 351 13.45 1.66 3.24
N GLY A 352 13.49 0.66 4.11
CA GLY A 352 12.29 -0.05 4.57
C GLY A 352 11.61 -0.86 3.45
N ILE A 353 12.40 -1.37 2.50
CA ILE A 353 11.92 -2.13 1.34
C ILE A 353 12.24 -3.62 1.47
N THR A 354 11.61 -4.47 0.66
CA THR A 354 11.90 -5.91 0.58
C THR A 354 13.09 -6.21 -0.34
N LEU A 355 13.54 -7.47 -0.34
CA LEU A 355 14.54 -7.94 -1.29
C LEU A 355 14.01 -7.90 -2.73
N GLU A 356 12.73 -8.22 -2.93
CA GLU A 356 12.04 -8.12 -4.22
C GLU A 356 12.04 -6.68 -4.76
N GLU A 357 11.66 -5.71 -3.92
CA GLU A 357 11.65 -4.28 -4.28
C GLU A 357 13.08 -3.79 -4.61
N TYR A 358 14.08 -4.25 -3.86
CA TYR A 358 15.48 -3.93 -4.11
C TYR A 358 15.99 -4.47 -5.45
N LEU A 359 15.59 -5.70 -5.80
CA LEU A 359 16.01 -6.37 -7.04
C LEU A 359 15.11 -6.08 -8.25
N GLY A 360 14.04 -5.28 -8.08
CA GLY A 360 13.14 -4.90 -9.16
C GLY A 360 12.21 -6.03 -9.64
N VAL A 361 11.82 -6.93 -8.73
CA VAL A 361 10.95 -8.09 -9.00
C VAL A 361 9.75 -8.18 -8.05
N ALA A 362 9.37 -7.04 -7.47
CA ALA A 362 8.21 -6.88 -6.58
C ALA A 362 6.89 -6.82 -7.34
#